data_AF-A0A2E9E5U9-F1
#
_entry.id   AF-A0A2E9E5U9-F1
#
_cell.length_a   1.000
_cell.length_b   1.000
_cell.length_c   1.000
_cell.angle_alpha   90.00
_cell.angle_beta   90.00
_cell.angle_gamma   90.00
#
_symmetry.space_group_name_H-M   'P 1'
#
loop_
_entity.id
_entity.type
_entity.pdbx_description
1 polymer ?
#
loop_
_entity_poly.entity_id
_entity_poly.type
_entity_poly.pdbx_seq_one_letter_code
_entity_poly.pdbx_strand_id
1 'polypeptide(L)'
;MDFKLSEEQTLLKDSVDRFLQDEYSLDKRRALIQTEDGFSRENWKTFADLGWLAMPFAENSGGLGGGSVETMVLMEAFGRNLVVEPYLHVIVTAASLIEALGNKETKDKILPNIITGEKLLTLAHVEPQARYNLSDVITMASKTSQGYKISGHKAVVFHGASADHFLVSARTGGEQTDEKGISLFLLDSTQSGITKRPYPTIDGLKAAEVILDEVEVDNSALIGEEGASFSAIETAVDHRHAVHQ
;
A
#
# COMPACT_ATOMS: atom_id res chain seq x y z
N MET A 1 -31.16 -5.47 14.53
CA MET A 1 -30.04 -5.33 13.58
C MET A 1 -30.43 -4.19 12.67
N ASP A 2 -29.69 -3.09 12.73
CA ASP A 2 -29.90 -1.92 11.86
C ASP A 2 -28.81 -1.93 10.80
N PHE A 3 -29.22 -1.88 9.54
CA PHE A 3 -28.33 -1.95 8.36
C PHE A 3 -28.18 -0.59 7.68
N LYS A 4 -28.71 0.47 8.29
CA LYS A 4 -28.57 1.83 7.77
C LYS A 4 -27.21 2.40 8.16
N LEU A 5 -26.66 3.23 7.27
CA LEU A 5 -25.50 4.05 7.59
C LEU A 5 -25.84 5.02 8.72
N SER A 6 -24.85 5.28 9.58
CA SER A 6 -24.92 6.38 10.55
C SER A 6 -24.99 7.73 9.84
N GLU A 7 -25.29 8.80 10.59
CA GLU A 7 -25.26 10.16 10.04
C GLU A 7 -23.85 10.52 9.53
N GLU A 8 -22.80 10.16 10.27
CA GLU A 8 -21.40 10.39 9.88
C GLU A 8 -21.03 9.62 8.61
N GLN A 9 -21.43 8.34 8.51
CA GLN A 9 -21.21 7.52 7.32
C GLN A 9 -21.99 8.05 6.11
N THR A 10 -23.19 8.59 6.33
CA THR A 10 -23.99 9.23 5.28
C THR A 10 -23.31 10.51 4.78
N LEU A 11 -22.76 11.33 5.69
CA LEU A 11 -22.00 12.52 5.32
C LEU A 11 -20.72 12.18 4.54
N LEU A 12 -20.00 11.13 4.95
CA LEU A 12 -18.84 10.62 4.22
C LEU A 12 -19.23 10.21 2.79
N LYS A 13 -20.31 9.42 2.68
CA LYS A 13 -20.84 8.96 1.40
C LYS A 13 -21.21 10.13 0.49
N ASP A 14 -21.96 11.11 1.01
CA ASP A 14 -22.38 12.28 0.23
C ASP A 14 -21.19 13.16 -0.18
N SER A 15 -20.15 13.23 0.66
CA SER A 15 -18.91 13.93 0.36
C SER A 15 -18.16 13.28 -0.81
N VAL A 16 -17.94 11.97 -0.76
CA VAL A 16 -17.22 11.24 -1.82
C VAL A 16 -18.03 11.22 -3.13
N ASP A 17 -19.35 11.01 -3.07
CA ASP A 17 -20.19 11.02 -4.26
C ASP A 17 -20.17 12.38 -4.97
N ARG A 18 -20.24 13.48 -4.21
CA ARG A 18 -20.18 14.84 -4.78
C ARG A 18 -18.84 15.12 -5.45
N PHE A 19 -17.73 14.81 -4.77
CA PHE A 19 -16.40 15.00 -5.35
C PHE A 19 -16.25 14.21 -6.66
N LEU A 20 -16.66 12.94 -6.69
CA LEU A 20 -16.49 12.11 -7.89
C LEU A 20 -17.38 12.58 -9.04
N GLN A 21 -18.58 13.09 -8.74
CA GLN A 21 -19.47 13.67 -9.74
C GLN A 21 -18.85 14.91 -10.40
N ASP A 22 -18.22 15.78 -9.61
CA ASP A 22 -17.71 17.07 -10.09
C ASP A 22 -16.31 16.95 -10.69
N GLU A 23 -15.45 16.12 -10.08
CA GLU A 23 -14.01 16.07 -10.37
C GLU A 23 -13.55 14.81 -11.10
N TYR A 24 -14.40 13.80 -11.26
CA TYR A 24 -13.96 12.48 -11.76
C TYR A 24 -14.75 11.96 -12.96
N SER A 25 -15.02 12.83 -13.94
CA SER A 25 -15.64 12.41 -15.20
C SER A 25 -14.80 11.36 -15.94
N LEU A 26 -15.45 10.54 -16.79
CA LEU A 26 -14.77 9.51 -17.57
C LEU A 26 -13.65 10.06 -18.46
N ASP A 27 -13.80 11.27 -18.99
CA ASP A 27 -12.78 11.91 -19.82
C ASP A 27 -11.59 12.41 -18.97
N LYS A 28 -11.84 12.96 -17.77
CA LYS A 28 -10.78 13.26 -16.80
C LYS A 28 -10.02 11.99 -16.45
N ARG A 29 -10.71 10.91 -16.07
CA ARG A 29 -10.09 9.60 -15.79
C ARG A 29 -9.23 9.10 -16.96
N ARG A 30 -9.75 9.13 -18.19
CA ARG A 30 -9.01 8.71 -19.39
C ARG A 30 -7.74 9.52 -19.61
N ALA A 31 -7.76 10.82 -19.32
CA ALA A 31 -6.57 11.64 -19.37
C ALA A 31 -5.56 11.24 -18.29
N LEU A 32 -6.02 10.97 -17.06
CA LEU A 32 -5.16 10.59 -15.92
C LEU A 32 -4.36 9.31 -16.18
N ILE A 33 -4.98 8.25 -16.72
CA ILE A 33 -4.27 6.98 -16.97
C ILE A 33 -3.14 7.10 -18.02
N GLN A 34 -3.15 8.16 -18.83
CA GLN A 34 -2.11 8.45 -19.81
C GLN A 34 -0.95 9.28 -19.24
N THR A 35 -1.09 9.82 -18.03
CA THR A 35 0.02 10.55 -17.38
C THR A 35 1.12 9.59 -16.93
N GLU A 36 2.25 10.17 -16.55
CA GLU A 36 3.41 9.43 -16.02
C GLU A 36 3.03 8.68 -14.73
N ASP A 37 2.43 9.39 -13.77
CA ASP A 37 1.96 8.81 -12.51
C ASP A 37 0.76 7.87 -12.71
N GLY A 38 -0.04 8.08 -13.75
CA GLY A 38 -1.25 7.30 -14.01
C GLY A 38 -2.43 7.61 -13.08
N PHE A 39 -2.32 8.68 -12.27
CA PHE A 39 -3.37 9.24 -11.41
C PHE A 39 -3.11 10.74 -11.20
N SER A 40 -4.00 11.44 -10.49
CA SER A 40 -3.82 12.85 -10.15
C SER A 40 -3.25 13.05 -8.74
N ARG A 41 -2.07 13.68 -8.65
CA ARG A 41 -1.52 14.14 -7.36
C ARG A 41 -2.41 15.19 -6.68
N GLU A 42 -3.14 15.99 -7.45
CA GLU A 42 -4.07 16.99 -6.94
C GLU A 42 -5.32 16.35 -6.32
N ASN A 43 -5.88 15.33 -6.97
CA ASN A 43 -6.98 14.55 -6.39
C ASN A 43 -6.51 13.82 -5.14
N TRP A 44 -5.31 13.23 -5.18
CA TRP A 44 -4.71 12.59 -4.00
C TRP A 44 -4.56 13.55 -2.82
N LYS A 45 -4.10 14.78 -3.08
CA LYS A 45 -4.04 15.81 -2.05
C LYS A 45 -5.42 16.20 -1.53
N THR A 46 -6.42 16.29 -2.42
CA THR A 46 -7.82 16.52 -2.04
C THR A 46 -8.35 15.40 -1.14
N PHE A 47 -8.00 14.13 -1.40
CA PHE A 47 -8.39 13.01 -0.54
C PHE A 47 -7.82 13.17 0.87
N ALA A 48 -6.58 13.68 0.99
CA ALA A 48 -5.97 13.98 2.27
C ALA A 48 -6.69 15.14 2.99
N ASP A 49 -7.00 16.22 2.26
CA ASP A 49 -7.68 17.40 2.82
C ASP A 49 -9.11 17.10 3.29
N LEU A 50 -9.79 16.16 2.64
CA LEU A 50 -11.10 15.66 3.05
C LEU A 50 -11.02 14.59 4.15
N GLY A 51 -9.81 14.24 4.62
CA GLY A 51 -9.57 13.28 5.69
C GLY A 51 -9.69 11.82 5.27
N TRP A 52 -9.89 11.51 3.99
CA TRP A 52 -10.11 10.14 3.53
C TRP A 52 -8.89 9.26 3.71
N LEU A 53 -7.68 9.80 3.49
CA LEU A 53 -6.45 9.05 3.71
C LEU A 53 -6.20 8.75 5.19
N ALA A 54 -6.70 9.60 6.09
CA ALA A 54 -6.61 9.44 7.54
C ALA A 54 -7.66 8.47 8.11
N MET A 55 -8.71 8.20 7.34
CA MET A 55 -9.94 7.55 7.77
C MET A 55 -9.71 6.23 8.52
N PRO A 56 -8.94 5.24 8.01
CA PRO A 56 -8.85 3.93 8.63
C PRO A 56 -7.83 3.83 9.77
N PHE A 57 -7.06 4.90 10.03
CA PHE A 57 -6.02 4.88 11.06
C PHE A 57 -6.56 5.33 12.40
N ALA A 58 -5.99 4.81 13.49
CA ALA A 58 -6.35 5.23 14.83
C ALA A 58 -5.88 6.67 15.12
N GLU A 59 -6.58 7.38 16.02
CA GLU A 59 -6.27 8.77 16.37
C GLU A 59 -4.84 8.95 16.90
N ASN A 60 -4.32 7.96 17.64
CA ASN A 60 -2.95 7.97 18.15
C ASN A 60 -1.87 7.89 17.06
N SER A 61 -2.25 7.47 15.85
CA SER A 61 -1.41 7.46 14.65
C SER A 61 -1.70 8.64 13.72
N GLY A 62 -2.53 9.60 14.16
CA GLY A 62 -2.95 10.76 13.38
C GLY A 62 -4.15 10.52 12.46
N GLY A 63 -4.84 9.39 12.61
CA GLY A 63 -6.04 9.06 11.85
C GLY A 63 -7.35 9.56 12.45
N LEU A 64 -8.46 9.13 11.87
CA LEU A 64 -9.82 9.49 12.30
C LEU A 64 -10.59 8.35 12.99
N GLY A 65 -9.96 7.18 13.15
CA GLY A 65 -10.55 6.03 13.85
C GLY A 65 -11.73 5.38 13.12
N GLY A 66 -11.88 5.62 11.82
CA GLY A 66 -12.89 4.98 10.98
C GLY A 66 -12.66 3.48 10.86
N GLY A 67 -13.76 2.73 10.81
CA GLY A 67 -13.73 1.28 10.72
C GLY A 67 -13.84 0.76 9.29
N SER A 68 -14.20 -0.52 9.20
CA SER A 68 -14.42 -1.20 7.93
C SER A 68 -15.59 -0.62 7.14
N VAL A 69 -16.61 -0.07 7.80
CA VAL A 69 -17.78 0.51 7.12
C VAL A 69 -17.42 1.82 6.42
N GLU A 70 -16.65 2.70 7.05
CA GLU A 70 -16.19 3.95 6.43
C GLU A 70 -15.27 3.67 5.24
N THR A 71 -14.37 2.69 5.40
CA THR A 71 -13.51 2.22 4.30
C THR A 71 -14.33 1.62 3.16
N MET A 72 -15.36 0.83 3.47
CA MET A 72 -16.29 0.27 2.47
C MET A 72 -17.01 1.37 1.71
N VAL A 73 -17.54 2.40 2.39
CA VAL A 73 -18.23 3.54 1.76
C VAL A 73 -17.33 4.23 0.73
N LEU A 74 -16.06 4.50 1.08
CA LEU A 74 -15.10 5.09 0.15
C LEU A 74 -14.80 4.15 -1.03
N MET A 75 -14.52 2.88 -0.75
CA MET A 75 -14.15 1.90 -1.77
C MET A 75 -15.28 1.59 -2.76
N GLU A 76 -16.54 1.54 -2.30
CA GLU A 76 -17.70 1.39 -3.19
C GLU A 76 -17.84 2.57 -4.15
N ALA A 77 -17.68 3.81 -3.65
CA ALA A 77 -17.74 5.01 -4.47
C ALA A 77 -16.57 5.07 -5.48
N PHE A 78 -15.36 4.71 -5.03
CA PHE A 78 -14.17 4.62 -5.89
C PHE A 78 -14.32 3.55 -6.96
N GLY A 79 -14.81 2.36 -6.62
CA GLY A 79 -15.07 1.28 -7.57
C GLY A 79 -16.10 1.67 -8.62
N ARG A 80 -17.22 2.29 -8.20
CA ARG A 80 -18.29 2.76 -9.10
C ARG A 80 -17.77 3.76 -10.15
N ASN A 81 -16.83 4.61 -9.77
CA ASN A 81 -16.28 5.66 -10.63
C ASN A 81 -14.91 5.30 -11.25
N LEU A 82 -14.42 4.07 -11.00
CA LEU A 82 -13.14 3.57 -11.48
C LEU A 82 -11.97 4.49 -11.10
N VAL A 83 -11.94 5.00 -9.88
CA VAL A 83 -10.87 5.85 -9.34
C VAL A 83 -9.52 5.16 -9.49
N VAL A 84 -8.50 5.91 -9.92
CA VAL A 84 -7.15 5.37 -10.22
C VAL A 84 -6.10 5.82 -9.22
N GLU A 85 -6.44 6.73 -8.33
CA GLU A 85 -5.64 7.12 -7.19
C GLU A 85 -5.34 5.90 -6.30
N PRO A 86 -4.13 5.83 -5.72
CA PRO A 86 -3.58 4.60 -5.14
C PRO A 86 -4.14 4.27 -3.74
N TYR A 87 -5.39 4.61 -3.44
CA TYR A 87 -5.98 4.48 -2.09
C TYR A 87 -5.90 3.06 -1.55
N LEU A 88 -6.29 2.08 -2.37
CA LEU A 88 -6.27 0.67 -1.99
C LEU A 88 -4.84 0.19 -1.64
N HIS A 89 -3.88 0.48 -2.51
CA HIS A 89 -2.52 -0.03 -2.37
C HIS A 89 -1.74 0.69 -1.27
N VAL A 90 -1.95 2.00 -1.12
CA VAL A 90 -1.23 2.83 -0.16
C VAL A 90 -1.87 2.77 1.22
N ILE A 91 -3.18 3.03 1.31
CA ILE A 91 -3.88 3.19 2.60
C ILE A 91 -4.34 1.84 3.14
N VAL A 92 -5.13 1.11 2.35
CA VAL A 92 -5.78 -0.14 2.81
C VAL A 92 -4.79 -1.28 2.97
N THR A 93 -3.74 -1.32 2.13
CA THR A 93 -2.73 -2.40 2.17
C THR A 93 -1.42 -1.98 2.86
N ALA A 94 -0.62 -1.09 2.28
CA ALA A 94 0.75 -0.90 2.75
C ALA A 94 0.83 -0.14 4.09
N ALA A 95 0.07 0.95 4.24
CA ALA A 95 0.07 1.73 5.48
C ALA A 95 -0.67 1.01 6.62
N SER A 96 -1.68 0.18 6.34
CA SER A 96 -2.30 -0.67 7.36
C SER A 96 -1.33 -1.70 7.95
N LEU A 97 -0.37 -2.20 7.16
CA LEU A 97 0.73 -3.04 7.66
C LEU A 97 1.69 -2.27 8.57
N ILE A 98 2.02 -1.01 8.24
CA ILE A 98 2.82 -0.15 9.12
C ILE A 98 2.06 0.14 10.43
N GLU A 99 0.76 0.40 10.35
CA GLU A 99 -0.09 0.57 11.53
C GLU A 99 -0.15 -0.71 12.37
N ALA A 100 -0.25 -1.89 11.75
CA ALA A 100 -0.36 -3.13 12.49
C ALA A 100 0.97 -3.56 13.14
N LEU A 101 2.10 -3.39 12.44
CA LEU A 101 3.37 -4.02 12.79
C LEU A 101 4.47 -3.04 13.17
N GLY A 102 4.36 -1.77 12.76
CA GLY A 102 5.36 -0.75 13.04
C GLY A 102 5.48 -0.48 14.52
N ASN A 103 6.71 -0.29 15.00
CA ASN A 103 6.92 0.25 16.33
C ASN A 103 6.52 1.75 16.36
N LYS A 104 6.51 2.36 17.54
CA LYS A 104 6.12 3.77 17.70
C LYS A 104 6.95 4.72 16.83
N GLU A 105 8.26 4.51 16.75
CA GLU A 105 9.16 5.36 15.95
C GLU A 105 8.85 5.26 14.46
N THR A 106 8.65 4.05 13.93
CA THR A 106 8.25 3.84 12.53
C THR A 106 6.92 4.51 12.24
N LYS A 107 5.91 4.31 13.10
CA LYS A 107 4.58 4.90 12.91
C LYS A 107 4.63 6.42 12.88
N ASP A 108 5.25 7.01 13.91
CA ASP A 108 5.37 8.47 14.06
C ASP A 108 6.16 9.10 12.90
N LYS A 109 7.10 8.36 12.29
CA LYS A 109 7.89 8.83 11.13
C LYS A 109 7.15 8.68 9.79
N ILE A 110 6.42 7.59 9.59
CA ILE A 110 5.90 7.21 8.26
C ILE A 110 4.45 7.64 8.07
N LEU A 111 3.57 7.29 9.00
CA LEU A 111 2.13 7.46 8.82
C LEU A 111 1.70 8.92 8.58
N PRO A 112 2.25 9.94 9.27
CA PRO A 112 1.85 11.33 9.02
C PRO A 112 2.02 11.74 7.56
N ASN A 113 3.13 11.34 6.92
CA ASN A 113 3.42 11.70 5.53
C ASN A 113 2.53 10.96 4.52
N ILE A 114 2.05 9.77 4.89
CA ILE A 114 1.07 9.01 4.08
C ILE A 114 -0.32 9.63 4.23
N ILE A 115 -0.70 9.97 5.45
CA ILE A 115 -2.00 10.57 5.79
C ILE A 115 -2.18 11.94 5.14
N THR A 116 -1.14 12.75 5.08
CA THR A 116 -1.17 14.06 4.39
C THR A 116 -1.09 13.95 2.87
N GLY A 117 -0.86 12.74 2.33
CA GLY A 117 -0.71 12.48 0.91
C GLY A 117 0.63 12.94 0.33
N GLU A 118 1.58 13.35 1.17
CA GLU A 118 2.92 13.82 0.74
C GLU A 118 3.80 12.70 0.22
N LYS A 119 3.64 11.50 0.79
CA LYS A 119 4.42 10.32 0.43
C LYS A 119 3.53 9.16 0.03
N LEU A 120 4.03 8.36 -0.91
CA LEU A 120 3.41 7.10 -1.31
C LEU A 120 4.23 5.92 -0.79
N LEU A 121 3.54 4.99 -0.14
CA LEU A 121 4.08 3.70 0.30
C LEU A 121 3.31 2.59 -0.43
N THR A 122 4.01 1.61 -0.98
CA THR A 122 3.37 0.45 -1.61
C THR A 122 3.99 -0.85 -1.13
N LEU A 123 3.17 -1.91 -1.10
CA LEU A 123 3.60 -3.26 -0.74
C LEU A 123 4.21 -3.95 -1.96
N ALA A 124 5.50 -4.30 -1.87
CA ALA A 124 6.22 -5.08 -2.85
C ALA A 124 6.36 -6.52 -2.35
N HIS A 125 5.31 -7.32 -2.57
CA HIS A 125 5.20 -8.69 -2.05
C HIS A 125 5.30 -9.76 -3.14
N VAL A 126 4.45 -9.66 -4.16
CA VAL A 126 4.31 -10.65 -5.24
C VAL A 126 5.61 -10.81 -6.02
N GLU A 127 5.92 -12.04 -6.40
CA GLU A 127 7.10 -12.40 -7.19
C GLU A 127 6.69 -13.18 -8.44
N PRO A 128 7.46 -13.13 -9.55
CA PRO A 128 7.04 -13.72 -10.82
C PRO A 128 6.67 -15.20 -10.76
N GLN A 129 7.35 -15.98 -9.91
CA GLN A 129 7.11 -17.41 -9.76
C GLN A 129 5.91 -17.74 -8.85
N ALA A 130 5.59 -16.86 -7.90
CA ALA A 130 4.68 -17.12 -6.78
C ALA A 130 3.23 -17.34 -7.21
N ARG A 131 2.84 -16.80 -8.37
CA ARG A 131 1.45 -16.77 -8.86
C ARG A 131 0.50 -16.20 -7.79
N TYR A 132 -0.31 -17.04 -7.15
CA TYR A 132 -1.26 -16.67 -6.11
C TYR A 132 -0.86 -17.18 -4.71
N ASN A 133 0.30 -17.84 -4.59
CA ASN A 133 0.79 -18.33 -3.31
C ASN A 133 1.58 -17.23 -2.58
N LEU A 134 0.98 -16.62 -1.55
CA LEU A 134 1.61 -15.55 -0.77
C LEU A 134 2.84 -16.03 0.02
N SER A 135 2.97 -17.33 0.30
CA SER A 135 4.13 -17.85 1.03
C SER A 135 5.31 -18.16 0.12
N ASP A 136 5.12 -18.21 -1.20
CA ASP A 136 6.19 -18.44 -2.19
C ASP A 136 7.01 -17.15 -2.37
N VAL A 137 8.04 -17.01 -1.54
CA VAL A 137 8.93 -15.85 -1.48
C VAL A 137 10.37 -16.34 -1.59
N ILE A 138 11.06 -15.96 -2.68
CA ILE A 138 12.48 -16.20 -2.92
C ILE A 138 13.35 -14.96 -2.72
N THR A 139 12.77 -13.75 -2.66
CA THR A 139 13.51 -12.55 -2.25
C THR A 139 14.12 -12.82 -0.87
N MET A 140 15.43 -12.64 -0.75
CA MET A 140 16.19 -13.00 0.45
C MET A 140 16.70 -11.75 1.15
N ALA A 141 16.62 -11.73 2.47
CA ALA A 141 17.24 -10.73 3.34
C ALA A 141 18.29 -11.42 4.22
N SER A 142 19.55 -11.31 3.83
CA SER A 142 20.68 -11.92 4.56
C SER A 142 21.20 -10.97 5.64
N LYS A 143 21.40 -11.47 6.87
CA LYS A 143 21.98 -10.66 7.95
C LYS A 143 23.40 -10.19 7.62
N THR A 144 23.68 -8.95 7.95
CA THR A 144 25.02 -8.33 7.92
C THR A 144 25.41 -7.88 9.32
N SER A 145 26.58 -7.27 9.49
CA SER A 145 26.99 -6.67 10.76
C SER A 145 26.17 -5.43 11.15
N GLN A 146 25.46 -4.80 10.20
CA GLN A 146 24.75 -3.52 10.41
C GLN A 146 23.23 -3.62 10.18
N GLY A 147 22.74 -4.76 9.68
CA GLY A 147 21.33 -4.99 9.40
C GLY A 147 21.17 -6.15 8.42
N TYR A 148 20.67 -5.85 7.22
CA TYR A 148 20.36 -6.84 6.19
C TYR A 148 20.83 -6.41 4.81
N LYS A 149 21.04 -7.39 3.95
CA LYS A 149 21.28 -7.23 2.53
C LYS A 149 20.18 -7.95 1.77
N ILE A 150 19.42 -7.22 0.96
CA ILE A 150 18.19 -7.70 0.34
C ILE A 150 18.40 -7.84 -1.17
N SER A 151 18.16 -9.06 -1.68
CA SER A 151 18.21 -9.37 -3.11
C SER A 151 16.97 -10.14 -3.54
N GLY A 152 16.38 -9.74 -4.67
CA GLY A 152 15.20 -10.40 -5.20
C GLY A 152 14.48 -9.61 -6.29
N HIS A 153 13.30 -10.09 -6.65
CA HIS A 153 12.52 -9.54 -7.74
C HIS A 153 11.04 -9.55 -7.40
N LYS A 154 10.47 -8.35 -7.25
CA LYS A 154 9.05 -8.15 -6.99
C LYS A 154 8.35 -7.74 -8.28
N ALA A 155 7.21 -8.36 -8.52
CA ALA A 155 6.38 -8.13 -9.70
C ALA A 155 5.05 -7.52 -9.31
N VAL A 156 4.41 -6.84 -10.28
CA VAL A 156 3.07 -6.27 -10.12
C VAL A 156 2.98 -5.36 -8.89
N VAL A 157 4.04 -4.58 -8.64
CA VAL A 157 4.06 -3.59 -7.57
C VAL A 157 3.25 -2.40 -8.03
N PHE A 158 1.96 -2.37 -7.69
CA PHE A 158 1.03 -1.31 -8.05
C PHE A 158 1.55 0.05 -7.56
N HIS A 159 1.51 1.04 -8.46
CA HIS A 159 2.07 2.37 -8.29
C HIS A 159 3.56 2.39 -7.91
N GLY A 160 4.30 1.30 -8.16
CA GLY A 160 5.70 1.17 -7.76
C GLY A 160 6.63 2.18 -8.42
N ALA A 161 6.28 2.69 -9.60
CA ALA A 161 7.04 3.76 -10.26
C ALA A 161 7.05 5.05 -9.42
N SER A 162 5.86 5.44 -8.96
CA SER A 162 5.54 6.68 -8.25
C SER A 162 5.70 6.59 -6.73
N ALA A 163 5.92 5.39 -6.20
CA ALA A 163 6.12 5.15 -4.78
C ALA A 163 7.41 5.83 -4.27
N ASP A 164 7.31 6.49 -3.12
CA ASP A 164 8.47 7.02 -2.40
C ASP A 164 9.15 5.93 -1.56
N HIS A 165 8.36 5.02 -1.00
CA HIS A 165 8.82 3.92 -0.17
C HIS A 165 8.23 2.59 -0.62
N PHE A 166 8.99 1.52 -0.40
CA PHE A 166 8.53 0.15 -0.55
C PHE A 166 8.47 -0.54 0.80
N LEU A 167 7.36 -1.21 1.06
CA LEU A 167 7.29 -2.25 2.08
C LEU A 167 7.57 -3.59 1.38
N VAL A 168 8.78 -4.10 1.49
CA VAL A 168 9.26 -5.28 0.77
C VAL A 168 9.13 -6.51 1.65
N SER A 169 8.48 -7.56 1.17
CA SER A 169 8.59 -8.88 1.82
C SER A 169 9.88 -9.58 1.40
N ALA A 170 10.61 -10.13 2.36
CA ALA A 170 11.79 -10.93 2.08
C ALA A 170 11.92 -12.06 3.09
N ARG A 171 12.48 -13.17 2.64
CA ARG A 171 12.78 -14.33 3.45
C ARG A 171 14.04 -14.07 4.28
N THR A 172 13.92 -14.19 5.59
CA THR A 172 15.03 -14.16 6.56
C THR A 172 15.35 -15.55 7.12
N GLY A 173 14.53 -16.56 6.81
CA GLY A 173 14.75 -17.96 7.14
C GLY A 173 13.67 -18.89 6.56
N GLY A 174 13.79 -20.19 6.85
CA GLY A 174 12.86 -21.21 6.35
C GLY A 174 13.00 -21.49 4.84
N GLU A 175 12.14 -22.37 4.33
CA GLU A 175 12.10 -22.78 2.93
C GLU A 175 11.20 -21.86 2.10
N GLN A 176 11.36 -21.87 0.76
CA GLN A 176 10.70 -20.94 -0.18
C GLN A 176 9.20 -20.74 0.03
N THR A 177 8.46 -21.80 0.41
CA THR A 177 7.01 -21.77 0.57
C THR A 177 6.56 -21.82 2.04
N ASP A 178 7.49 -21.74 2.99
CA ASP A 178 7.15 -21.68 4.40
C ASP A 178 6.51 -20.32 4.71
N GLU A 179 5.39 -20.35 5.43
CA GLU A 179 4.73 -19.16 5.98
C GLU A 179 5.61 -18.45 7.00
N LYS A 180 6.39 -19.22 7.77
CA LYS A 180 7.39 -18.68 8.70
C LYS A 180 8.65 -18.28 7.93
N GLY A 181 9.36 -17.29 8.47
CA GLY A 181 10.62 -16.81 7.91
C GLY A 181 10.45 -15.71 6.87
N ILE A 182 9.23 -15.20 6.66
CA ILE A 182 8.96 -13.99 5.87
C ILE A 182 8.94 -12.78 6.79
N SER A 183 9.75 -11.77 6.45
CA SER A 183 9.84 -10.48 7.13
C SER A 183 9.42 -9.33 6.20
N LEU A 184 9.08 -8.18 6.76
CA LEU A 184 8.82 -6.95 6.01
C LEU A 184 9.92 -5.92 6.27
N PHE A 185 10.37 -5.26 5.21
CA PHE A 185 11.39 -4.21 5.27
C PHE A 185 10.89 -2.93 4.61
N LEU A 186 11.07 -1.80 5.28
CA LEU A 186 10.78 -0.47 4.73
C LEU A 186 12.02 0.10 4.04
N LEU A 187 11.92 0.30 2.72
CA LEU A 187 13.01 0.81 1.88
C LEU A 187 12.61 2.14 1.26
N ASP A 188 13.57 3.06 1.12
CA ASP A 188 13.42 4.23 0.25
C ASP A 188 13.51 3.78 -1.20
N SER A 189 12.57 4.21 -2.05
CA SER A 189 12.47 3.76 -3.45
C SER A 189 13.65 4.18 -4.35
N THR A 190 14.48 5.12 -3.86
CA THR A 190 15.66 5.66 -4.55
C THR A 190 16.97 5.09 -4.01
N GLN A 191 16.89 4.18 -3.03
CA GLN A 191 18.06 3.55 -2.42
C GLN A 191 18.89 2.77 -3.46
N SER A 192 20.20 2.80 -3.28
CA SER A 192 21.13 2.09 -4.18
C SER A 192 20.82 0.59 -4.22
N GLY A 193 20.89 0.01 -5.43
CA GLY A 193 20.54 -1.40 -5.67
C GLY A 193 19.06 -1.62 -6.05
N ILE A 194 18.21 -0.59 -5.96
CA ILE A 194 16.81 -0.69 -6.41
C ILE A 194 16.69 -0.27 -7.87
N THR A 195 16.11 -1.13 -8.71
CA THR A 195 15.72 -0.80 -10.09
C THR A 195 14.21 -0.95 -10.26
N LYS A 196 13.55 0.11 -10.74
CA LYS A 196 12.12 0.12 -11.06
C LYS A 196 11.92 -0.02 -12.57
N ARG A 197 11.08 -0.97 -13.01
CA ARG A 197 10.67 -1.10 -14.41
C ARG A 197 9.15 -0.91 -14.52
N PRO A 198 8.69 0.32 -14.81
CA PRO A 198 7.27 0.63 -14.84
C PRO A 198 6.57 0.08 -16.09
N TYR A 199 5.30 -0.29 -15.94
CA TYR A 199 4.43 -0.71 -17.06
C TYR A 199 2.94 -0.43 -16.74
N PRO A 200 2.12 -0.19 -17.77
CA PRO A 200 0.67 -0.06 -17.59
C PRO A 200 0.00 -1.42 -17.40
N THR A 201 -1.11 -1.45 -16.66
CA THR A 201 -1.98 -2.61 -16.53
C THR A 201 -3.23 -2.46 -17.41
N ILE A 202 -3.94 -3.57 -17.67
CA ILE A 202 -5.08 -3.60 -18.60
C ILE A 202 -6.27 -2.73 -18.16
N ASP A 203 -6.42 -2.52 -16.86
CA ASP A 203 -7.45 -1.71 -16.21
C ASP A 203 -7.12 -0.21 -16.16
N GLY A 204 -5.92 0.17 -16.65
CA GLY A 204 -5.46 1.55 -16.76
C GLY A 204 -4.65 2.03 -15.55
N LEU A 205 -4.37 1.17 -14.56
CA LEU A 205 -3.43 1.48 -13.49
C LEU A 205 -1.98 1.37 -14.00
N LYS A 206 -1.04 1.65 -13.10
CA LYS A 206 0.41 1.48 -13.32
C LYS A 206 0.95 0.50 -12.30
N ALA A 207 1.85 -0.36 -12.73
CA ALA A 207 2.63 -1.22 -11.87
C ALA A 207 4.11 -1.12 -12.25
N ALA A 208 4.97 -1.73 -11.44
CA ALA A 208 6.37 -1.87 -11.77
C ALA A 208 6.90 -3.24 -11.33
N GLU A 209 7.91 -3.73 -12.05
CA GLU A 209 8.86 -4.67 -11.47
C GLU A 209 9.81 -3.87 -10.59
N VAL A 210 10.10 -4.39 -9.40
CA VAL A 210 11.09 -3.85 -8.47
C VAL A 210 12.16 -4.90 -8.27
N ILE A 211 13.34 -4.64 -8.84
CA ILE A 211 14.51 -5.51 -8.75
C ILE A 211 15.39 -4.95 -7.63
N LEU A 212 15.73 -5.82 -6.69
CA LEU A 212 16.58 -5.53 -5.55
C LEU A 212 17.89 -6.28 -5.78
N ASP A 213 18.96 -5.52 -5.98
CA ASP A 213 20.31 -6.06 -6.10
C ASP A 213 21.10 -5.61 -4.88
N GLU A 214 21.25 -6.52 -3.92
CA GLU A 214 22.20 -6.36 -2.83
C GLU A 214 21.95 -5.10 -1.98
N VAL A 215 20.68 -4.71 -1.81
CA VAL A 215 20.27 -3.48 -1.11
C VAL A 215 20.56 -3.59 0.37
N GLU A 216 21.44 -2.74 0.88
CA GLU A 216 21.83 -2.72 2.29
C GLU A 216 20.87 -1.86 3.12
N VAL A 217 20.26 -2.44 4.15
CA VAL A 217 19.38 -1.75 5.10
C VAL A 217 19.86 -1.98 6.53
N ASP A 218 19.60 -1.02 7.41
CA ASP A 218 19.87 -1.19 8.84
C ASP A 218 18.77 -2.04 9.52
N ASN A 219 18.95 -2.35 10.81
CA ASN A 219 17.96 -3.08 11.59
C ASN A 219 16.64 -2.31 11.79
N SER A 220 16.63 -0.98 11.66
CA SER A 220 15.42 -0.16 11.83
C SER A 220 14.48 -0.26 10.62
N ALA A 221 14.98 -0.73 9.48
CA ALA A 221 14.17 -1.02 8.31
C ALA A 221 13.24 -2.24 8.51
N LEU A 222 13.54 -3.16 9.43
CA LEU A 222 12.69 -4.30 9.74
C LEU A 222 11.39 -3.82 10.41
N ILE A 223 10.26 -4.20 9.84
CA ILE A 223 8.93 -3.88 10.36
C ILE A 223 8.32 -5.12 11.04
N GLY A 224 7.97 -4.97 12.32
CA GLY A 224 7.46 -6.07 13.15
C GLY A 224 8.56 -7.03 13.61
N GLU A 225 8.20 -8.29 13.80
CA GLU A 225 9.12 -9.34 14.24
C GLU A 225 9.72 -10.10 13.04
N GLU A 226 11.02 -10.39 13.12
CA GLU A 226 11.74 -11.14 12.08
C GLU A 226 11.11 -12.51 11.85
N GLY A 227 10.73 -12.79 10.60
CA GLY A 227 10.19 -14.06 10.16
C GLY A 227 8.71 -14.31 10.50
N ALA A 228 8.00 -13.29 11.01
CA ALA A 228 6.63 -13.41 11.50
C ALA A 228 5.63 -12.51 10.75
N SER A 229 5.95 -12.03 9.54
CA SER A 229 5.08 -11.08 8.83
C SER A 229 3.98 -11.71 7.97
N PHE A 230 4.02 -13.02 7.70
CA PHE A 230 3.11 -13.66 6.74
C PHE A 230 1.63 -13.46 7.07
N SER A 231 1.20 -13.75 8.30
CA SER A 231 -0.22 -13.63 8.69
C SER A 231 -0.76 -12.20 8.55
N ALA A 232 0.09 -11.19 8.80
CA ALA A 232 -0.29 -9.80 8.60
C ALA A 232 -0.41 -9.45 7.10
N ILE A 233 0.50 -9.96 6.26
CA ILE A 233 0.42 -9.80 4.80
C ILE A 233 -0.85 -10.44 4.27
N GLU A 234 -1.16 -11.67 4.69
CA GLU A 234 -2.39 -12.38 4.32
C GLU A 234 -3.62 -11.54 4.69
N THR A 235 -3.69 -11.04 5.94
CA THR A 235 -4.78 -10.17 6.39
C THR A 235 -4.91 -8.90 5.53
N ALA A 236 -3.79 -8.24 5.20
CA ALA A 236 -3.80 -7.03 4.37
C ALA A 236 -4.23 -7.31 2.93
N VAL A 237 -3.87 -8.47 2.37
CA VAL A 237 -4.29 -8.93 1.04
C VAL A 237 -5.76 -9.35 1.05
N ASP A 238 -6.25 -9.95 2.13
CA ASP A 238 -7.67 -10.32 2.27
C ASP A 238 -8.57 -9.09 2.39
N HIS A 239 -8.17 -8.09 3.18
CA HIS A 239 -8.86 -6.80 3.22
C HIS A 239 -8.94 -6.16 1.84
N ARG A 240 -7.87 -6.29 1.03
CA ARG A 240 -7.87 -5.85 -0.37
C ARG A 240 -8.86 -6.64 -1.24
N HIS A 241 -8.98 -7.96 -1.06
CA HIS A 241 -9.93 -8.77 -1.82
C HIS A 241 -11.39 -8.49 -1.43
N ALA A 242 -11.67 -8.19 -0.16
CA ALA A 242 -13.01 -7.87 0.33
C ALA A 242 -13.59 -6.60 -0.31
N VAL A 243 -12.74 -5.65 -0.73
CA VAL A 243 -13.16 -4.39 -1.38
C VAL A 243 -13.21 -4.45 -2.91
N HIS A 244 -12.90 -5.61 -3.51
CA HIS A 244 -12.97 -5.83 -4.97
C HIS A 244 -14.20 -6.64 -5.42
N GLN A 245 -15.00 -7.15 -4.49
CA GLN A 245 -16.26 -7.88 -4.78
C GLN A 245 -17.44 -6.92 -4.82
#